data_AF-A0A2E8PAC5-F1
#
_entry.id   AF-A0A2E8PAC5-F1
#
_cell.length_a   1.000
_cell.length_b   1.000
_cell.length_c   1.000
_cell.angle_alpha   90.00
_cell.angle_beta   90.00
_cell.angle_gamma   90.00
#
_symmetry.space_group_name_H-M   'P 1'
#
loop_
_entity.id
_entity.type
_entity.pdbx_description
1 polymer ?
#
loop_
_entity_poly.entity_id
_entity_poly.type
_entity_poly.pdbx_seq_one_letter_code
_entity_poly.pdbx_strand_id
1 'polypeptide(L)'
;MISFEIPLERYPDTYNSQPLLFAALANQKRHMAVYLHCIYADPTIRQDFENEYAASGKPMDIGKSCVRFTRLERLPLDAIERAVRRMSVEEYIAAYEASRRRS
;
A
#
# COMPACT_ATOMS: atom_id res chain seq x y z
N MET A 1 -4.59 -8.49 -11.57
CA MET A 1 -4.08 -7.36 -10.77
C MET A 1 -2.78 -6.92 -11.41
N ILE A 2 -2.52 -5.62 -11.48
CA ILE A 2 -1.20 -5.11 -11.87
C ILE A 2 -0.44 -4.89 -10.57
N SER A 3 0.62 -5.67 -10.34
CA SER A 3 1.39 -5.64 -9.10
C SER A 3 2.73 -4.95 -9.30
N PHE A 4 3.15 -4.20 -8.29
CA PHE A 4 4.47 -3.61 -8.16
C PHE A 4 5.13 -4.26 -6.95
N GLU A 5 6.16 -5.05 -7.21
CA GLU A 5 6.71 -6.01 -6.25
C GLU A 5 8.22 -5.85 -6.13
N ILE A 6 8.77 -6.20 -4.97
CA ILE A 6 10.21 -6.28 -4.75
C ILE A 6 10.67 -7.65 -5.25
N PRO A 7 11.56 -7.70 -6.27
CA PRO A 7 11.98 -8.95 -6.86
C PRO A 7 12.80 -9.80 -5.89
N LEU A 8 12.74 -11.12 -6.05
CA LEU A 8 13.51 -12.07 -5.24
C LEU A 8 15.03 -11.85 -5.32
N GLU A 9 15.53 -11.30 -6.43
CA GLU A 9 16.94 -10.89 -6.56
C GLU A 9 17.34 -9.84 -5.51
N ARG A 10 16.41 -8.95 -5.14
CA ARG A 10 16.64 -7.94 -4.10
C ARG A 10 16.29 -8.45 -2.71
N TYR A 11 15.24 -9.25 -2.58
CA TYR A 11 14.79 -9.82 -1.30
C TYR A 11 14.29 -11.27 -1.47
N PRO A 12 15.16 -12.27 -1.21
CA PRO A 12 14.80 -13.68 -1.41
C PRO A 12 14.04 -14.31 -0.23
N ASP A 13 14.16 -13.75 0.98
CA ASP A 13 13.66 -14.35 2.22
C ASP A 13 12.16 -14.06 2.45
N THR A 14 11.32 -14.63 1.60
CA THR A 14 9.85 -14.52 1.70
C THR A 14 9.24 -15.85 2.13
N TYR A 15 8.12 -15.79 2.86
CA TYR A 15 7.50 -16.98 3.45
C TYR A 15 6.98 -18.03 2.43
N ASN A 16 6.81 -17.65 1.17
CA ASN A 16 6.25 -18.46 0.10
C ASN A 16 7.12 -18.47 -1.16
N SER A 17 8.36 -17.97 -1.09
CA SER A 17 9.27 -17.85 -2.23
C SER A 17 8.69 -17.08 -3.41
N GLN A 18 7.84 -16.07 -3.15
CA GLN A 18 7.28 -15.16 -4.15
C GLN A 18 7.75 -13.73 -3.88
N PRO A 19 7.85 -12.87 -4.90
CA PRO A 19 8.18 -11.45 -4.72
C PRO A 19 7.30 -10.76 -3.65
N LEU A 20 7.91 -9.83 -2.91
CA LEU A 20 7.20 -9.12 -1.84
C LEU A 20 6.35 -7.99 -2.43
N LEU A 21 5.03 -8.07 -2.26
CA LEU A 21 4.09 -7.10 -2.80
C LEU A 21 4.23 -5.74 -2.13
N PHE A 22 4.51 -4.69 -2.92
CA PHE A 22 4.63 -3.32 -2.42
C PHE A 22 3.34 -2.52 -2.67
N ALA A 23 2.83 -2.57 -3.90
CA ALA A 23 1.59 -1.94 -4.29
C ALA A 23 0.90 -2.72 -5.41
N ALA A 24 -0.40 -2.51 -5.60
CA ALA A 24 -1.13 -3.16 -6.68
C ALA A 24 -2.37 -2.38 -7.12
N LEU A 25 -2.77 -2.55 -8.37
CA LEU A 25 -4.02 -2.07 -8.92
C LEU A 25 -4.91 -3.25 -9.34
N ALA A 26 -6.13 -3.29 -8.82
CA ALA A 26 -7.09 -4.33 -9.13
C ALA A 26 -8.42 -3.76 -9.63
N ASN A 27 -9.03 -4.46 -10.60
CA ASN A 27 -10.41 -4.28 -11.00
C ASN A 27 -11.27 -5.37 -10.34
N GLN A 28 -12.14 -4.97 -9.42
CA GLN A 28 -13.09 -5.85 -8.74
C GLN A 28 -14.49 -5.65 -9.32
N LYS A 29 -15.41 -6.61 -9.13
CA LYS A 29 -16.76 -6.61 -9.73
C LYS A 29 -17.56 -5.30 -9.55
N ARG A 30 -17.31 -4.53 -8.48
CA ARG A 30 -18.07 -3.31 -8.14
C ARG A 30 -17.21 -2.05 -7.96
N HIS A 31 -15.89 -2.18 -7.96
CA HIS A 31 -14.96 -1.08 -7.69
C HIS A 31 -13.57 -1.42 -8.20
N MET A 32 -12.74 -0.40 -8.39
CA MET A 32 -11.29 -0.57 -8.50
C MET A 32 -10.67 -0.38 -7.12
N ALA A 33 -9.51 -0.99 -6.90
CA ALA A 33 -8.78 -0.88 -5.65
C ALA A 33 -7.29 -0.64 -5.92
N VAL A 34 -6.72 0.37 -5.24
CA VAL A 34 -5.28 0.50 -5.08
C VAL A 34 -4.91 -0.17 -3.76
N TYR A 35 -4.11 -1.24 -3.83
CA TYR A 35 -3.48 -1.86 -2.68
C TYR A 35 -2.17 -1.13 -2.42
N LEU A 36 -2.01 -0.63 -1.20
CA LEU A 36 -0.82 0.07 -0.75
C LEU A 36 -0.30 -0.71 0.44
N HIS A 37 0.56 -1.71 0.25
CA HIS A 37 1.04 -2.49 1.40
C HIS A 37 2.04 -1.68 2.25
N CYS A 38 2.74 -0.72 1.64
CA CYS A 38 3.66 0.18 2.34
C CYS A 38 3.00 0.98 3.46
N ILE A 39 1.77 1.48 3.29
CA ILE A 39 1.11 2.27 4.34
C ILE A 39 0.73 1.44 5.57
N TYR A 40 0.67 0.11 5.46
CA TYR A 40 0.32 -0.76 6.60
C TYR A 40 1.53 -1.31 7.34
N ALA A 41 2.72 -1.15 6.77
CA ALA A 41 3.96 -1.55 7.43
C ALA A 41 4.31 -0.63 8.62
N ASP A 42 3.82 0.62 8.61
CA ASP A 42 4.07 1.60 9.66
C ASP A 42 2.76 2.34 10.06
N PRO A 43 2.33 2.28 11.34
CA PRO A 43 1.12 2.96 11.81
C PRO A 43 1.12 4.48 11.63
N THR A 44 2.29 5.11 11.70
CA THR A 44 2.46 6.57 11.51
C THR A 44 2.20 6.93 10.06
N ILE A 45 2.77 6.18 9.12
CA ILE A 45 2.54 6.39 7.68
C ILE A 45 1.08 6.17 7.33
N ARG A 46 0.43 5.17 7.93
CA ARG A 46 -1.01 4.98 7.79
C ARG A 46 -1.80 6.19 8.25
N GLN A 47 -1.52 6.69 9.45
CA GLN A 47 -2.24 7.82 10.04
C GLN A 47 -2.08 9.08 9.19
N ASP A 48 -0.86 9.35 8.71
CA ASP A 48 -0.59 10.48 7.82
C ASP A 48 -1.37 10.35 6.50
N PHE A 49 -1.42 9.16 5.91
CA PHE A 49 -2.19 8.91 4.71
C PHE A 49 -3.69 9.14 4.93
N GLU A 50 -4.26 8.63 6.02
CA GLU A 50 -5.68 8.83 6.35
C GLU A 50 -6.00 10.32 6.59
N ASN A 51 -5.09 11.06 7.23
CA ASN A 51 -5.23 12.51 7.43
C ASN A 51 -5.21 13.28 6.09
N GLU A 52 -4.26 12.97 5.20
CA GLU A 52 -4.19 13.57 3.87
C GLU A 52 -5.39 13.21 3.00
N TYR A 53 -5.88 11.98 3.11
CA TYR A 53 -7.10 11.54 2.42
C TYR A 53 -8.29 12.39 2.90
N ALA A 54 -8.50 12.50 4.21
CA ALA A 54 -9.59 13.28 4.78
C ALA A 54 -9.49 14.76 4.35
N ALA A 55 -8.29 15.33 4.35
CA ALA A 55 -8.05 16.71 3.92
C ALA A 55 -8.35 16.94 2.42
N SER A 56 -8.31 15.90 1.58
CA SER A 56 -8.64 16.02 0.16
C SER A 56 -10.13 16.28 -0.13
N GLY A 57 -11.01 16.10 0.86
CA GLY A 57 -12.46 16.22 0.70
C GLY A 57 -13.10 15.13 -0.16
N LYS A 58 -12.34 14.14 -0.61
CA LYS A 58 -12.83 13.00 -1.40
C LYS A 58 -13.44 11.93 -0.51
N PRO A 59 -14.47 11.20 -0.99
CA PRO A 59 -15.10 10.15 -0.21
C PRO A 59 -14.12 9.02 0.08
N MET A 60 -13.88 8.77 1.37
CA MET A 60 -12.93 7.77 1.83
C MET A 60 -13.58 6.39 1.94
N ASP A 61 -13.15 5.45 1.11
CA ASP A 61 -13.49 4.02 1.20
C ASP A 61 -12.18 3.22 1.30
N ILE A 62 -11.77 2.93 2.53
CA ILE A 62 -10.51 2.25 2.85
C ILE A 62 -10.82 0.89 3.48
N GLY A 63 -10.26 -0.17 2.90
CA GLY A 63 -10.20 -1.50 3.49
C GLY A 63 -8.95 -1.70 4.34
N LYS A 64 -8.71 -2.94 4.79
CA LYS A 64 -7.52 -3.28 5.59
C LYS A 64 -6.19 -3.04 4.88
N SER A 65 -6.15 -3.13 3.55
CA SER A 65 -4.91 -2.96 2.78
C SER A 65 -5.08 -2.17 1.48
N CYS A 66 -6.24 -1.55 1.29
CA CYS A 66 -6.61 -0.99 -0.01
C CYS A 66 -7.51 0.24 0.09
N VAL A 67 -7.37 1.10 -0.92
CA VAL A 67 -8.24 2.24 -1.18
C VAL A 67 -9.16 1.85 -2.33
N ARG A 68 -10.47 1.90 -2.12
CA ARG A 68 -11.48 1.55 -3.13
C ARG A 68 -12.02 2.81 -3.78
N PHE A 69 -12.27 2.72 -5.08
CA PHE A 69 -12.83 3.82 -5.87
C PHE A 69 -13.61 3.29 -7.07
N THR A 70 -14.66 4.00 -7.46
CA THR A 70 -15.46 3.66 -8.66
C THR A 70 -15.13 4.53 -9.85
N ARG A 71 -14.56 5.72 -9.61
CA ARG A 71 -14.06 6.64 -10.63
C ARG A 71 -12.78 7.31 -10.15
N LEU A 72 -11.90 7.67 -11.07
CA LEU A 72 -10.57 8.18 -10.77
C LEU A 72 -10.61 9.51 -10.00
N GLU A 73 -11.62 10.35 -10.25
CA GLU A 73 -11.76 11.68 -9.63
C GLU A 73 -12.03 11.58 -8.12
N ARG A 74 -12.55 10.44 -7.67
CA ARG A 74 -12.78 10.14 -6.25
C ARG A 74 -11.53 9.65 -5.54
N LEU A 75 -10.45 9.39 -6.27
CA LEU A 75 -9.20 8.90 -5.71
C LEU A 75 -8.27 10.11 -5.40
N PRO A 76 -7.77 10.26 -4.16
CA PRO A 76 -6.77 11.28 -3.85
C PRO A 76 -5.39 10.84 -4.34
N LEU A 77 -5.14 11.00 -5.65
CA LEU A 77 -3.88 10.61 -6.28
C LEU A 77 -2.65 11.23 -5.60
N ASP A 78 -2.72 12.51 -5.19
CA ASP A 78 -1.61 13.17 -4.50
C ASP A 78 -1.28 12.52 -3.15
N ALA A 79 -2.30 12.08 -2.41
CA ALA A 79 -2.10 11.38 -1.13
C ALA A 79 -1.49 9.99 -1.37
N ILE A 80 -1.90 9.31 -2.45
CA ILE A 80 -1.35 8.00 -2.84
C ILE A 80 0.11 8.15 -3.26
N GLU A 81 0.45 9.18 -4.04
CA GLU A 81 1.83 9.47 -4.42
C GLU A 81 2.70 9.70 -3.17
N ARG A 82 2.26 10.57 -2.26
CA ARG A 82 3.00 10.86 -1.03
C ARG A 82 3.14 9.61 -0.16
N ALA A 83 2.09 8.81 -0.01
CA ALA A 83 2.16 7.54 0.71
C ALA A 83 3.20 6.58 0.13
N VAL A 84 3.23 6.41 -1.20
CA VAL A 84 4.20 5.54 -1.88
C VAL A 84 5.63 6.05 -1.71
N ARG A 85 5.83 7.38 -1.72
CA ARG A 85 7.16 7.99 -1.58
C ARG A 85 7.71 8.03 -0.15
N ARG A 86 6.85 7.92 0.86
CA ARG A 86 7.22 8.00 2.29
C ARG A 86 8.06 6.82 2.78
N MET A 87 8.14 5.74 2.02
CA MET A 87 8.86 4.54 2.42
C MET A 87 9.74 4.05 1.26
N SER A 88 11.03 3.95 1.51
CA SER A 88 11.97 3.28 0.62
C SER A 88 11.74 1.76 0.60
N VAL A 89 12.30 1.09 -0.40
CA VAL A 89 12.23 -0.37 -0.50
C VAL A 89 12.89 -1.04 0.71
N GLU A 90 14.00 -0.49 1.17
CA GLU A 90 14.78 -1.00 2.29
C GLU A 90 14.04 -0.82 3.63
N GLU A 91 13.41 0.33 3.85
CA GLU A 91 12.54 0.55 5.02
C GLU A 91 11.34 -0.39 5.02
N TYR A 92 10.74 -0.64 3.85
CA TYR A 92 9.62 -1.56 3.73
C TYR A 92 10.02 -3.00 4.05
N ILE A 93 11.18 -3.48 3.57
CA ILE A 93 11.71 -4.79 3.91
C ILE A 93 11.95 -4.90 5.43
N ALA A 94 12.57 -3.89 6.05
CA ALA A 94 12.83 -3.90 7.49
C ALA A 94 11.52 -3.96 8.31
N ALA A 95 10.51 -3.20 7.91
CA ALA A 95 9.20 -3.23 8.56
C ALA A 95 8.48 -4.58 8.35
N TYR A 96 8.58 -5.16 7.16
CA TYR A 96 8.07 -6.51 6.88
C TYR A 96 8.70 -7.56 7.79
N GLU A 97 10.04 -7.59 7.90
CA GLU A 97 10.74 -8.52 8.80
C GLU A 97 10.32 -8.33 10.26
N ALA A 98 10.25 -7.07 10.73
CA ALA A 98 9.87 -6.74 12.10
C ALA A 98 8.45 -7.24 12.44
N SER A 99 7.51 -7.16 11.49
CA SER A 99 6.15 -7.67 11.66
C SER A 99 6.10 -9.20 11.86
N ARG A 100 7.09 -9.93 11.33
CA ARG A 100 7.16 -11.40 11.41
C ARG A 100 7.96 -11.92 12.60
N ARG A 101 8.83 -11.09 13.20
CA ARG A 101 9.56 -11.48 14.43
C ARG A 101 8.66 -11.51 15.68
N ARG A 102 7.44 -10.96 15.59
CA ARG A 102 6.47 -10.89 16.70
C ARG A 102 5.52 -12.10 16.78
N SER A 103 5.78 -13.17 16.03
CA SER A 103 5.00 -14.42 16.05
C SER A 103 5.67 -15.52 16.85
#